data_AF-A0A7E6FRF3-F1
#
_entry.id   AF-A0A7E6FRF3-F1
#
_cell.length_a   1.000
_cell.length_b   1.000
_cell.length_c   1.000
_cell.angle_alpha   90.00
_cell.angle_beta   90.00
_cell.angle_gamma   90.00
#
_symmetry.space_group_name_H-M   'P 1'
#
loop_
_entity.id
_entity.type
_entity.pdbx_description
1 polymer ?
#
loop_
_entity_poly.entity_id
_entity_poly.type
_entity_poly.pdbx_seq_one_letter_code
_entity_poly.pdbx_strand_id
1 'polypeptide(L)'
;MSCEQGHKISQQRFMQIRVDFVKHVDDIRSFLDYAVPSGLLTKGHENRIMSERNPDDQTRQLHDYIYKKLPYDSDKLMSALKESKHFKIFDLLDEPSVYPMKFKPHGRVILINNVKFPVGSKYNERLGSEKDVEGIRELFKAFNFDVQLYSNKTAEDMKRIIEKASKESTAREDCFVMFLMSHGVRGSIIGTDGKELSYSTINTILKESYELKDKPKLIYVNTCQFKHEKDNVPKGTDASSTKENTCRSETQVKVDAECSSAVESNSEKEYIGQYFNVPDLYVTFATVPEGLAYRTEASGSFFIKSLISVYERNKDRCDISSLSLDINSEVSKECKEINMDQVSSCYSTLKRKVILRATD
;
A
#
# COMPACT_ATOMS: atom_id res chain seq x y z
N MET A 1 -0.30 29.81 -21.14
CA MET A 1 -1.69 29.64 -20.68
C MET A 1 -1.63 28.86 -19.38
N SER A 2 -1.84 29.53 -18.23
CA SER A 2 -1.89 28.85 -16.93
C SER A 2 -3.15 27.99 -16.88
N CYS A 3 -2.98 26.69 -16.77
CA CYS A 3 -4.06 25.77 -16.47
C CYS A 3 -4.49 26.05 -15.02
N GLU A 4 -5.53 26.86 -14.82
CA GLU A 4 -6.18 26.94 -13.51
C GLU A 4 -6.66 25.53 -13.16
N GLN A 5 -6.03 24.93 -12.15
CA GLN A 5 -6.47 23.67 -11.58
C GLN A 5 -7.81 23.94 -10.91
N GLY A 6 -8.92 23.59 -11.57
CA GLY A 6 -10.24 23.65 -10.95
C GLY A 6 -10.27 22.70 -9.75
N HIS A 7 -10.52 23.23 -8.56
CA HIS A 7 -10.64 22.44 -7.34
C HIS A 7 -11.94 21.64 -7.43
N LYS A 8 -11.91 20.36 -7.04
CA LYS A 8 -13.12 19.53 -6.96
C LYS A 8 -13.24 18.93 -5.57
N ILE A 9 -13.89 19.67 -4.69
CA ILE A 9 -14.09 19.26 -3.30
C ILE A 9 -15.41 18.48 -3.24
N SER A 10 -15.33 17.19 -2.91
CA SER A 10 -16.53 16.37 -2.71
C SER A 10 -17.23 16.73 -1.40
N GLN A 11 -18.55 16.57 -1.35
CA GLN A 11 -19.34 16.69 -0.12
C GLN A 11 -18.78 15.79 1.01
N GLN A 12 -18.37 14.57 0.66
CA GLN A 12 -17.77 13.64 1.62
C GLN A 12 -16.47 14.20 2.22
N ARG A 13 -15.58 14.77 1.39
CA ARG A 13 -14.34 15.40 1.87
C ARG A 13 -14.63 16.61 2.76
N PHE A 14 -15.55 17.47 2.34
CA PHE A 14 -15.93 18.65 3.13
C PHE A 14 -16.58 18.28 4.47
N MET A 15 -17.32 17.17 4.52
CA MET A 15 -17.90 16.65 5.75
C MET A 15 -16.84 16.09 6.72
N GLN A 16 -15.78 15.44 6.21
CA GLN A 16 -14.70 14.90 7.03
C GLN A 16 -13.98 15.98 7.85
N ILE A 17 -13.90 17.21 7.32
CA ILE A 17 -13.22 18.31 7.98
C ILE A 17 -14.16 19.20 8.81
N ARG A 18 -15.42 18.82 9.03
CA ARG A 18 -16.42 19.67 9.70
C ARG A 18 -15.95 20.16 11.08
N VAL A 19 -15.29 19.30 11.85
CA VAL A 19 -14.76 19.65 13.18
C VAL A 19 -13.66 20.70 13.06
N ASP A 20 -12.71 20.50 12.15
CA ASP A 20 -11.65 21.48 11.88
C ASP A 20 -12.22 22.80 11.35
N PHE A 21 -13.23 22.73 10.46
CA PHE A 21 -13.92 23.89 9.91
C PHE A 21 -14.53 24.76 11.01
N VAL A 22 -15.28 24.17 11.94
CA VAL A 22 -15.86 24.91 13.09
C VAL A 22 -14.76 25.51 13.97
N LYS A 23 -13.65 24.80 14.15
CA LYS A 23 -12.55 25.21 15.02
C LYS A 23 -11.65 26.29 14.41
N HIS A 24 -11.53 26.35 13.08
CA HIS A 24 -10.51 27.15 12.39
C HIS A 24 -11.08 28.20 11.43
N VAL A 25 -12.40 28.31 11.30
CA VAL A 25 -13.06 29.51 10.76
C VAL A 25 -13.50 30.39 11.92
N ASP A 26 -12.54 31.14 12.46
CA ASP A 26 -12.68 32.00 13.63
C ASP A 26 -13.13 33.43 13.29
N ASP A 27 -12.77 33.96 12.12
CA ASP A 27 -13.27 35.23 11.60
C ASP A 27 -14.31 35.03 10.49
N ILE A 28 -15.51 34.62 10.90
CA ILE A 28 -16.61 34.35 9.98
C ILE A 28 -17.01 35.57 9.14
N ARG A 29 -16.85 36.79 9.69
CA ARG A 29 -17.22 38.02 8.98
C ARG A 29 -16.28 38.26 7.81
N SER A 30 -14.98 38.16 8.04
CA SER A 30 -13.98 38.23 6.96
C SER A 30 -14.24 37.16 5.89
N PHE A 31 -14.67 35.96 6.27
CA PHE A 31 -15.06 34.95 5.27
C PHE A 31 -16.29 35.38 4.45
N LEU A 32 -17.34 35.87 5.11
CA LEU A 32 -18.61 36.27 4.48
C LEU A 32 -18.43 37.46 3.52
N ASP A 33 -17.52 38.38 3.83
CA ASP A 33 -17.17 39.53 2.98
C ASP A 33 -16.66 39.13 1.59
N TYR A 34 -16.11 37.92 1.44
CA TYR A 34 -15.74 37.35 0.13
C TYR A 34 -16.73 36.30 -0.39
N ALA A 35 -17.34 35.52 0.50
CA ALA A 35 -18.26 34.45 0.12
C ALA A 35 -19.59 34.96 -0.47
N VAL A 36 -20.10 36.10 -0.02
CA VAL A 36 -21.35 36.67 -0.54
C VAL A 36 -21.14 37.32 -1.91
N PRO A 37 -20.15 38.21 -2.12
CA PRO A 37 -19.93 38.83 -3.44
C PRO A 37 -19.53 37.83 -4.53
N SER A 38 -18.80 36.76 -4.17
CA SER A 38 -18.44 35.68 -5.12
C SER A 38 -19.63 34.80 -5.54
N GLY A 39 -20.80 34.96 -4.90
CA GLY A 39 -22.00 34.16 -5.14
C GLY A 39 -21.94 32.76 -4.53
N LEU A 40 -20.94 32.44 -3.72
CA LEU A 40 -20.91 31.21 -2.92
C LEU A 40 -22.11 31.19 -1.96
N LEU A 41 -22.37 32.32 -1.30
CA LEU A 41 -23.50 32.53 -0.40
C LEU A 41 -24.36 33.71 -0.87
N THR A 42 -25.62 33.74 -0.41
CA THR A 42 -26.52 34.86 -0.64
C THR A 42 -26.55 35.76 0.59
N LYS A 43 -27.03 37.00 0.44
CA LYS A 43 -27.27 37.89 1.60
C LYS A 43 -28.26 37.29 2.60
N GLY A 44 -29.22 36.49 2.13
CA GLY A 44 -30.13 35.74 2.99
C GLY A 44 -29.41 34.70 3.85
N HIS A 45 -28.44 33.98 3.29
CA HIS A 45 -27.60 33.06 4.06
C HIS A 45 -26.78 33.81 5.12
N GLU A 46 -26.14 34.91 4.76
CA GLU A 46 -25.36 35.74 5.70
C GLU A 46 -26.22 36.22 6.88
N ASN A 47 -27.39 36.79 6.60
CA ASN A 47 -28.30 37.25 7.64
C ASN A 47 -28.73 36.11 8.58
N ARG A 48 -28.95 34.92 8.03
CA ARG A 48 -29.33 33.75 8.82
C ARG A 48 -28.18 33.26 9.69
N ILE A 49 -26.98 33.12 9.11
CA ILE A 49 -25.75 32.75 9.83
C ILE A 49 -25.53 33.73 10.99
N MET A 50 -25.54 35.03 10.72
CA MET A 50 -25.27 36.06 11.73
C MET A 50 -26.38 36.19 12.79
N SER A 51 -27.54 35.54 12.60
CA SER A 51 -28.62 35.50 13.59
C SER A 51 -28.45 34.40 14.66
N GLU A 52 -27.53 33.46 14.46
CA GLU A 52 -27.26 32.40 15.43
C GLU A 52 -26.60 32.94 16.71
N ARG A 53 -26.91 32.28 17.84
CA ARG A 53 -26.62 32.80 19.19
C ARG A 53 -25.15 32.80 19.58
N ASN A 54 -24.36 31.85 19.07
CA ASN A 54 -22.94 31.72 19.40
C ASN A 54 -22.09 31.44 18.15
N PRO A 55 -20.78 31.75 18.19
CA PRO A 55 -19.90 31.63 17.03
C PRO A 55 -19.84 30.21 16.43
N ASP A 56 -19.84 29.17 17.26
CA ASP A 56 -19.77 27.79 16.76
C ASP A 56 -21.01 27.43 15.93
N ASP A 57 -22.20 27.86 16.36
CA ASP A 57 -23.45 27.63 15.62
C ASP A 57 -23.50 28.43 14.32
N GLN A 58 -22.93 29.64 14.30
CA GLN A 58 -22.73 30.40 13.07
C GLN A 58 -21.86 29.61 12.08
N THR A 59 -20.73 29.07 12.54
CA THR A 59 -19.80 28.32 11.68
C THR A 59 -20.36 26.96 11.25
N ARG A 60 -21.15 26.28 12.10
CA ARG A 60 -21.89 25.06 11.73
C ARG A 60 -22.92 25.34 10.63
N GLN A 61 -23.68 26.42 10.77
CA GLN A 61 -24.68 26.79 9.77
C GLN A 61 -24.03 27.22 8.45
N LEU A 62 -22.91 27.95 8.52
CA LEU A 62 -22.07 28.26 7.36
C LEU A 62 -21.61 26.99 6.64
N HIS A 63 -21.09 26.01 7.38
CA HIS A 63 -20.68 24.71 6.84
C HIS A 63 -21.84 24.02 6.12
N ASP A 64 -23.02 23.95 6.74
CA ASP A 64 -24.20 23.28 6.16
C ASP A 64 -24.68 23.95 4.86
N TYR A 65 -24.54 25.29 4.74
CA TYR A 65 -24.86 26.01 3.49
C TYR A 65 -23.84 25.71 2.38
N ILE A 66 -22.54 25.73 2.70
CA ILE A 66 -21.47 25.42 1.75
C ILE A 66 -21.56 23.96 1.29
N TYR A 67 -21.86 23.02 2.20
CA TYR A 67 -22.00 21.60 1.89
C TYR A 67 -22.97 21.35 0.72
N LYS A 68 -24.11 22.05 0.71
CA LYS A 68 -25.14 21.94 -0.35
C LYS A 68 -24.70 22.47 -1.71
N LYS A 69 -23.67 23.32 -1.74
CA LYS A 69 -23.13 23.98 -2.95
C LYS A 69 -22.00 23.19 -3.60
N LEU A 70 -21.38 22.27 -2.86
CA LEU A 70 -20.32 21.41 -3.36
C LEU A 70 -20.89 20.22 -4.16
N PRO A 71 -20.17 19.74 -5.20
CA PRO A 71 -18.81 20.14 -5.60
C PRO A 71 -18.75 21.38 -6.53
N TYR A 72 -19.89 21.92 -6.97
CA TYR A 72 -19.96 22.90 -8.05
C TYR A 72 -19.29 24.24 -7.72
N ASP A 73 -19.43 24.72 -6.48
CA ASP A 73 -18.83 25.99 -6.04
C ASP A 73 -17.46 25.81 -5.32
N SER A 74 -16.73 24.72 -5.62
CA SER A 74 -15.42 24.43 -5.00
C SER A 74 -14.42 25.58 -5.16
N ASP A 75 -14.28 26.13 -6.37
CA ASP A 75 -13.33 27.22 -6.62
C ASP A 75 -13.70 28.51 -5.88
N LYS A 76 -15.00 28.78 -5.71
CA LYS A 76 -15.47 29.93 -4.93
C LYS A 76 -15.18 29.76 -3.45
N LEU A 77 -15.37 28.54 -2.92
CA LEU A 77 -14.99 28.20 -1.54
C LEU A 77 -13.48 28.40 -1.33
N MET A 78 -12.66 27.86 -2.21
CA MET A 78 -11.19 27.98 -2.12
C MET A 78 -10.74 29.44 -2.22
N SER A 79 -11.32 30.21 -3.14
CA SER A 79 -11.05 31.64 -3.26
C SER A 79 -11.45 32.41 -1.99
N ALA A 80 -12.66 32.19 -1.47
CA ALA A 80 -13.12 32.85 -0.25
C ALA A 80 -12.22 32.52 0.95
N LEU A 81 -11.83 31.25 1.14
CA LEU A 81 -10.91 30.83 2.20
C LEU A 81 -9.53 31.50 2.08
N LYS A 82 -9.00 31.59 0.85
CA LYS A 82 -7.70 32.21 0.58
C LYS A 82 -7.70 33.71 0.87
N GLU A 83 -8.69 34.45 0.33
CA GLU A 83 -8.78 35.91 0.48
C GLU A 83 -9.09 36.32 1.92
N SER A 84 -9.91 35.53 2.62
CA SER A 84 -10.19 35.72 4.05
C SER A 84 -9.11 35.16 4.99
N LYS A 85 -8.00 34.63 4.45
CA LYS A 85 -6.83 34.11 5.19
C LYS A 85 -7.11 32.93 6.12
N HIS A 86 -8.14 32.15 5.84
CA HIS A 86 -8.45 30.89 6.53
C HIS A 86 -7.58 29.74 6.01
N PHE A 87 -6.25 29.90 6.06
CA PHE A 87 -5.28 29.00 5.44
C PHE A 87 -5.34 27.57 5.97
N LYS A 88 -5.66 27.37 7.26
CA LYS A 88 -5.80 26.01 7.82
C LYS A 88 -6.87 25.19 7.11
N ILE A 89 -8.02 25.80 6.81
CA ILE A 89 -9.11 25.12 6.09
C ILE A 89 -8.82 25.06 4.60
N PHE A 90 -8.23 26.12 4.04
CA PHE A 90 -7.74 26.11 2.67
C PHE A 90 -6.83 24.91 2.44
N ASP A 91 -5.78 24.74 3.24
CA ASP A 91 -4.80 23.66 3.11
C ASP A 91 -5.45 22.28 3.25
N LEU A 92 -6.40 22.12 4.19
CA LEU A 92 -7.16 20.87 4.36
C LEU A 92 -8.02 20.52 3.14
N LEU A 93 -8.52 21.51 2.42
CA LEU A 93 -9.36 21.32 1.22
C LEU A 93 -8.56 21.30 -0.08
N ASP A 94 -7.41 21.98 -0.10
CA ASP A 94 -6.42 21.96 -1.17
C ASP A 94 -5.59 20.68 -1.16
N GLU A 95 -5.70 19.87 -0.10
CA GLU A 95 -5.02 18.57 -0.07
C GLU A 95 -5.42 17.74 -1.30
N PRO A 96 -4.48 17.46 -2.21
CA PRO A 96 -4.81 16.77 -3.44
C PRO A 96 -5.30 15.36 -3.10
N SER A 97 -6.40 14.93 -3.72
CA SER A 97 -6.94 13.57 -3.54
C SER A 97 -5.99 12.46 -4.01
N VAL A 98 -4.88 12.82 -4.67
CA VAL A 98 -3.85 11.94 -5.23
C VAL A 98 -2.47 12.45 -4.78
N TYR A 99 -1.55 11.55 -4.42
CA TYR A 99 -0.15 11.93 -4.20
C TYR A 99 0.47 12.46 -5.50
N PRO A 100 1.25 13.55 -5.42
CA PRO A 100 1.94 14.07 -6.60
C PRO A 100 2.99 13.07 -7.08
N MET A 101 2.95 12.76 -8.37
CA MET A 101 3.95 11.93 -9.08
C MET A 101 4.62 12.83 -10.13
N LYS A 102 5.53 13.70 -9.72
CA LYS A 102 6.08 14.81 -10.53
C LYS A 102 7.46 14.52 -11.10
N PHE A 103 8.29 13.72 -10.43
CA PHE A 103 9.66 13.46 -10.81
C PHE A 103 9.75 12.37 -11.88
N LYS A 104 10.82 12.41 -12.68
CA LYS A 104 11.16 11.34 -13.62
C LYS A 104 12.64 10.96 -13.40
N PRO A 105 12.95 9.76 -12.88
CA PRO A 105 12.01 8.73 -12.41
C PRO A 105 11.17 9.21 -11.20
N HIS A 106 10.00 8.61 -10.97
CA HIS A 106 9.16 8.88 -9.80
C HIS A 106 9.82 8.45 -8.48
N GLY A 107 10.78 7.53 -8.56
CA GLY A 107 11.52 7.04 -7.42
C GLY A 107 12.24 5.75 -7.77
N ARG A 108 12.77 5.09 -6.74
CA ARG A 108 13.40 3.78 -6.85
C ARG A 108 12.44 2.67 -6.44
N VAL A 109 12.56 1.52 -7.11
CA VAL A 109 12.01 0.24 -6.68
C VAL A 109 13.14 -0.59 -6.09
N ILE A 110 13.08 -0.85 -4.79
CA ILE A 110 14.02 -1.76 -4.11
C ILE A 110 13.48 -3.18 -4.24
N LEU A 111 14.04 -3.95 -5.17
CA LEU A 111 13.61 -5.32 -5.48
C LEU A 111 14.56 -6.32 -4.85
N ILE A 112 14.22 -6.83 -3.67
CA ILE A 112 14.98 -7.89 -2.99
C ILE A 112 14.42 -9.24 -3.41
N ASN A 113 15.26 -10.06 -4.07
CA ASN A 113 14.88 -11.39 -4.52
C ASN A 113 15.88 -12.46 -4.06
N ASN A 114 15.46 -13.31 -3.12
CA ASN A 114 16.24 -14.45 -2.67
C ASN A 114 15.75 -15.71 -3.37
N VAL A 115 16.65 -16.37 -4.08
CA VAL A 115 16.38 -17.56 -4.88
C VAL A 115 17.18 -18.76 -4.38
N LYS A 116 18.47 -18.55 -4.12
CA LYS A 116 19.41 -19.61 -3.78
C LYS A 116 19.62 -19.68 -2.27
N PHE A 117 19.39 -20.86 -1.72
CA PHE A 117 19.62 -21.17 -0.31
C PHE A 117 20.64 -22.30 -0.18
N PRO A 118 21.36 -22.42 0.94
CA PRO A 118 22.37 -23.45 1.14
C PRO A 118 21.79 -24.85 0.93
N VAL A 119 22.54 -25.69 0.21
CA VAL A 119 22.21 -27.10 -0.01
C VAL A 119 22.08 -27.80 1.35
N GLY A 120 20.98 -28.52 1.55
CA GLY A 120 20.69 -29.20 2.82
C GLY A 120 20.03 -28.32 3.89
N SER A 121 19.75 -27.05 3.61
CA SER A 121 18.85 -26.25 4.44
C SER A 121 17.39 -26.66 4.23
N LYS A 122 16.51 -26.27 5.15
CA LYS A 122 15.05 -26.48 5.02
C LYS A 122 14.37 -25.61 3.94
N TYR A 123 15.14 -24.78 3.23
CA TYR A 123 14.67 -23.82 2.24
C TYR A 123 15.14 -24.25 0.86
N ASN A 124 14.20 -24.54 -0.03
CA ASN A 124 14.49 -25.00 -1.40
C ASN A 124 14.81 -23.83 -2.34
N GLU A 125 15.42 -24.11 -3.50
CA GLU A 125 15.65 -23.06 -4.50
C GLU A 125 14.34 -22.52 -5.09
N ARG A 126 14.24 -21.20 -5.22
CA ARG A 126 13.06 -20.53 -5.79
C ARG A 126 13.15 -20.36 -7.31
N LEU A 127 13.09 -21.48 -8.04
CA LEU A 127 13.06 -21.53 -9.52
C LEU A 127 11.77 -20.99 -10.14
N GLY A 128 11.87 -20.07 -11.10
CA GLY A 128 10.75 -19.30 -11.68
C GLY A 128 10.64 -17.87 -11.13
N SER A 129 11.36 -17.54 -10.05
CA SER A 129 11.33 -16.17 -9.48
C SER A 129 12.01 -15.13 -10.39
N GLU A 130 12.83 -15.57 -11.33
CA GLU A 130 13.36 -14.75 -12.41
C GLU A 130 12.26 -14.14 -13.29
N LYS A 131 11.13 -14.85 -13.50
CA LYS A 131 9.96 -14.33 -14.22
C LYS A 131 9.28 -13.20 -13.47
N ASP A 132 9.19 -13.34 -12.15
CA ASP A 132 8.69 -12.26 -11.28
C ASP A 132 9.57 -11.00 -11.44
N VAL A 133 10.90 -11.17 -11.40
CA VAL A 133 11.85 -10.05 -11.53
C VAL A 133 11.76 -9.38 -12.89
N GLU A 134 11.67 -10.16 -13.97
CA GLU A 134 11.53 -9.68 -15.34
C GLU A 134 10.29 -8.79 -15.47
N GLY A 135 9.12 -9.31 -15.12
CA GLY A 135 7.87 -8.57 -15.24
C GLY A 135 7.76 -7.36 -14.30
N ILE A 136 8.27 -7.43 -13.06
CA ILE A 136 8.35 -6.25 -12.17
C ILE A 136 9.22 -5.16 -12.81
N ARG A 137 10.38 -5.53 -13.37
CA ARG A 137 11.30 -4.57 -13.99
C ARG A 137 10.65 -3.89 -15.20
N GLU A 138 9.98 -4.65 -16.05
CA GLU A 138 9.30 -4.11 -17.24
C GLU A 138 8.17 -3.16 -16.84
N LEU A 139 7.29 -3.61 -15.96
CA LEU A 139 6.12 -2.83 -15.51
C LEU A 139 6.52 -1.54 -14.80
N PHE A 140 7.43 -1.61 -13.82
CA PHE A 140 7.80 -0.41 -13.05
C PHE A 140 8.70 0.55 -13.84
N LYS A 141 9.45 0.06 -14.83
CA LYS A 141 10.09 0.96 -15.81
C LYS A 141 9.07 1.66 -16.69
N ALA A 142 8.01 0.98 -17.13
CA ALA A 142 6.93 1.62 -17.87
C ALA A 142 6.25 2.70 -17.01
N PHE A 143 6.07 2.45 -15.71
CA PHE A 143 5.66 3.45 -14.73
C PHE A 143 6.76 4.45 -14.34
N ASN A 144 7.87 4.51 -15.07
CA ASN A 144 8.93 5.50 -14.91
C ASN A 144 9.59 5.49 -13.51
N PHE A 145 9.89 4.29 -12.99
CA PHE A 145 10.74 4.07 -11.83
C PHE A 145 12.11 3.51 -12.20
N ASP A 146 13.11 3.76 -11.35
CA ASP A 146 14.40 3.08 -11.41
C ASP A 146 14.37 1.79 -10.57
N VAL A 147 14.51 0.62 -11.22
CA VAL A 147 14.38 -0.68 -10.54
C VAL A 147 15.76 -1.23 -10.17
N GLN A 148 16.01 -1.32 -8.86
CA GLN A 148 17.26 -1.79 -8.27
C GLN A 148 17.08 -3.22 -7.72
N LEU A 149 17.68 -4.19 -8.42
CA LEU A 149 17.62 -5.61 -8.06
C LEU A 149 18.75 -5.97 -7.08
N TYR A 150 18.37 -6.59 -5.97
CA TYR A 150 19.27 -7.15 -4.96
C TYR A 150 19.00 -8.64 -4.82
N SER A 151 19.87 -9.46 -5.42
CA SER A 151 19.71 -10.93 -5.42
C SER A 151 20.45 -11.60 -4.26
N ASN A 152 19.82 -12.62 -3.67
CA ASN A 152 20.41 -13.57 -2.73
C ASN A 152 21.15 -12.89 -1.57
N LYS A 153 20.40 -12.21 -0.71
CA LYS A 153 20.88 -11.43 0.43
C LYS A 153 20.61 -12.14 1.75
N THR A 154 21.59 -12.07 2.65
CA THR A 154 21.43 -12.46 4.05
C THR A 154 20.42 -11.55 4.74
N ALA A 155 19.89 -11.97 5.89
CA ALA A 155 18.96 -11.14 6.67
C ALA A 155 19.56 -9.75 7.01
N GLU A 156 20.85 -9.74 7.38
CA GLU A 156 21.58 -8.51 7.70
C GLU A 156 21.83 -7.63 6.47
N ASP A 157 22.17 -8.23 5.31
CA ASP A 157 22.34 -7.46 4.08
C ASP A 157 21.02 -6.83 3.62
N MET A 158 19.90 -7.57 3.70
CA MET A 158 18.57 -7.05 3.39
C MET A 158 18.26 -5.84 4.28
N LYS A 159 18.50 -5.95 5.60
CA LYS A 159 18.31 -4.87 6.54
C LYS A 159 19.12 -3.63 6.15
N ARG A 160 20.42 -3.79 5.87
CA ARG A 160 21.30 -2.69 5.45
C ARG A 160 20.86 -2.03 4.15
N ILE A 161 20.39 -2.82 3.18
CA ILE A 161 19.84 -2.30 1.92
C ILE A 161 18.62 -1.42 2.19
N ILE A 162 17.70 -1.88 3.05
CA ILE A 162 16.48 -1.13 3.40
C ILE A 162 16.83 0.16 4.16
N GLU A 163 17.74 0.09 5.14
CA GLU A 163 18.22 1.26 5.89
C GLU A 163 18.91 2.28 4.98
N LYS A 164 19.74 1.81 4.06
CA LYS A 164 20.41 2.68 3.09
C LYS A 164 19.39 3.33 2.16
N ALA A 165 18.48 2.53 1.59
CA ALA A 165 17.46 3.03 0.68
C ALA A 165 16.54 4.05 1.34
N SER A 166 16.15 3.84 2.60
CA SER A 166 15.30 4.76 3.36
C SER A 166 16.01 6.08 3.70
N LYS A 167 17.33 6.07 3.92
CA LYS A 167 18.14 7.27 4.18
C LYS A 167 18.55 8.02 2.91
N GLU A 168 18.67 7.32 1.79
CA GLU A 168 19.05 7.90 0.49
C GLU A 168 17.85 8.41 -0.31
N SER A 169 16.61 8.20 0.17
CA SER A 169 15.45 8.77 -0.51
C SER A 169 15.61 10.28 -0.52
N THR A 170 15.70 10.88 -1.70
CA THR A 170 15.95 12.34 -1.80
C THR A 170 14.62 13.10 -1.88
N ALA A 171 14.66 14.43 -1.74
CA ALA A 171 13.51 15.29 -2.06
C ALA A 171 13.02 15.17 -3.52
N ARG A 172 13.75 14.45 -4.40
CA ARG A 172 13.40 14.21 -5.81
C ARG A 172 12.83 12.82 -6.09
N GLU A 173 12.35 12.12 -5.05
CA GLU A 173 11.55 10.90 -5.19
C GLU A 173 10.13 11.16 -4.73
N ASP A 174 9.14 10.93 -5.59
CA ASP A 174 7.72 11.04 -5.27
C ASP A 174 7.27 9.87 -4.38
N CYS A 175 7.77 8.66 -4.65
CA CYS A 175 7.25 7.42 -4.08
C CYS A 175 8.39 6.43 -3.76
N PHE A 176 8.28 5.75 -2.63
CA PHE A 176 9.17 4.67 -2.24
C PHE A 176 8.49 3.33 -2.49
N VAL A 177 9.11 2.48 -3.31
CA VAL A 177 8.56 1.17 -3.66
C VAL A 177 9.53 0.06 -3.27
N MET A 178 9.03 -1.01 -2.67
CA MET A 178 9.83 -2.15 -2.26
C MET A 178 9.12 -3.47 -2.54
N PHE A 179 9.85 -4.41 -3.13
CA PHE A 179 9.44 -5.80 -3.31
C PHE A 179 10.34 -6.68 -2.44
N LEU A 180 9.72 -7.52 -1.62
CA LEU A 180 10.37 -8.47 -0.74
C LEU A 180 9.97 -9.88 -1.19
N MET A 181 10.86 -10.59 -1.88
CA MET A 181 10.59 -11.92 -2.44
C MET A 181 11.58 -12.96 -1.92
N SER A 182 11.10 -13.91 -1.11
CA SER A 182 11.91 -14.96 -0.49
C SER A 182 11.00 -16.03 0.13
N HIS A 183 11.59 -17.02 0.80
CA HIS A 183 10.87 -17.74 1.84
C HIS A 183 10.47 -16.77 2.97
N GLY A 184 9.40 -17.13 3.67
CA GLY A 184 8.92 -16.37 4.82
C GLY A 184 8.29 -17.29 5.84
N VAL A 185 8.24 -16.75 7.04
CA VAL A 185 7.49 -17.29 8.16
C VAL A 185 6.62 -16.17 8.70
N ARG A 186 5.66 -16.51 9.55
CA ARG A 186 4.80 -15.50 10.16
C ARG A 186 5.62 -14.36 10.78
N GLY A 187 5.44 -13.15 10.24
CA GLY A 187 6.07 -11.93 10.77
C GLY A 187 7.49 -11.63 10.26
N SER A 188 8.09 -12.51 9.44
CA SER A 188 9.49 -12.37 9.01
C SER A 188 9.73 -12.84 7.57
N ILE A 189 10.67 -12.17 6.89
CA ILE A 189 11.27 -12.65 5.64
C ILE A 189 12.59 -13.38 5.92
N ILE A 190 12.87 -14.45 5.18
CA ILE A 190 14.08 -15.28 5.37
C ILE A 190 15.22 -14.79 4.46
N GLY A 191 16.40 -14.59 5.04
CA GLY A 191 17.65 -14.35 4.32
C GLY A 191 18.27 -15.64 3.79
N THR A 192 19.21 -15.54 2.86
CA THR A 192 19.92 -16.71 2.32
C THR A 192 20.78 -17.44 3.34
N ASP A 193 21.06 -16.82 4.49
CA ASP A 193 21.68 -17.43 5.66
C ASP A 193 20.70 -18.20 6.56
N GLY A 194 19.43 -18.32 6.14
CA GLY A 194 18.36 -18.97 6.90
C GLY A 194 17.86 -18.17 8.10
N LYS A 195 18.38 -16.96 8.31
CA LYS A 195 17.97 -16.08 9.40
C LYS A 195 16.76 -15.24 9.02
N GLU A 196 16.03 -14.82 10.05
CA GLU A 196 14.84 -13.99 9.91
C GLU A 196 15.17 -12.49 9.96
N LEU A 197 14.52 -11.72 9.08
CA LEU A 197 14.35 -10.28 9.21
C LEU A 197 12.87 -9.98 9.46
N SER A 198 12.55 -9.49 10.65
CA SER A 198 11.16 -9.24 11.02
C SER A 198 10.57 -8.04 10.26
N TYR A 199 9.29 -8.13 9.88
CA TYR A 199 8.56 -7.01 9.28
C TYR A 199 8.46 -5.82 10.24
N SER A 200 8.43 -6.06 11.55
CA SER A 200 8.48 -5.02 12.58
C SER A 200 9.78 -4.21 12.50
N THR A 201 10.93 -4.86 12.29
CA THR A 201 12.21 -4.17 12.07
C THR A 201 12.17 -3.30 10.81
N ILE A 202 11.63 -3.83 9.71
CA ILE A 202 11.44 -3.07 8.46
C ILE A 202 10.55 -1.85 8.71
N ASN A 203 9.43 -2.03 9.41
CA ASN A 203 8.52 -0.95 9.77
C ASN A 203 9.19 0.15 10.60
N THR A 204 10.02 -0.22 11.58
CA THR A 204 10.80 0.74 12.38
C THR A 204 11.75 1.57 11.50
N ILE A 205 12.47 0.94 10.57
CA ILE A 205 13.35 1.64 9.63
C ILE A 205 12.58 2.67 8.80
N LEU A 206 11.38 2.32 8.33
CA LEU A 206 10.53 3.22 7.54
C LEU A 206 9.95 4.34 8.39
N LYS A 207 9.61 4.06 9.66
CA LYS A 207 9.07 5.03 10.61
C LYS A 207 10.09 6.11 10.98
N GLU A 208 11.34 5.69 11.17
CA GLU A 208 12.45 6.57 11.59
C GLU A 208 13.06 7.35 10.42
N SER A 209 12.69 7.03 9.18
CA SER A 209 13.18 7.77 8.02
C SER A 209 12.45 9.12 7.85
N TYR A 210 13.19 10.20 8.13
CA TYR A 210 12.73 11.57 7.84
C TYR A 210 12.50 11.79 6.34
N GLU A 211 13.36 11.19 5.50
CA GLU A 211 13.32 11.34 4.05
C GLU A 211 12.07 10.75 3.40
N LEU A 212 11.44 9.77 4.05
CA LEU A 212 10.21 9.14 3.59
C LEU A 212 8.94 9.82 4.11
N LYS A 213 9.04 10.93 4.85
CA LYS A 213 7.89 11.65 5.38
C LYS A 213 7.01 12.18 4.24
N ASP A 214 5.69 12.01 4.38
CA ASP A 214 4.65 12.47 3.45
C ASP A 214 4.75 11.90 2.01
N LYS A 215 5.60 10.89 1.79
CA LYS A 215 5.69 10.14 0.53
C LYS A 215 4.96 8.81 0.63
N PRO A 216 4.22 8.37 -0.41
CA PRO A 216 3.65 7.03 -0.44
C PRO A 216 4.75 5.96 -0.43
N LYS A 217 4.61 5.00 0.47
CA LYS A 217 5.46 3.80 0.63
C LYS A 217 4.66 2.59 0.17
N LEU A 218 5.01 2.01 -0.96
CA LEU A 218 4.36 0.83 -1.54
C LEU A 218 5.23 -0.40 -1.29
N ILE A 219 4.73 -1.39 -0.54
CA ILE A 219 5.47 -2.59 -0.18
C ILE A 219 4.72 -3.84 -0.67
N TYR A 220 5.40 -4.66 -1.44
CA TYR A 220 4.88 -5.90 -2.01
C TYR A 220 5.66 -7.06 -1.42
N VAL A 221 5.00 -7.94 -0.67
CA VAL A 221 5.65 -9.03 0.06
C VAL A 221 5.21 -10.36 -0.53
N ASN A 222 6.11 -11.00 -1.27
CA ASN A 222 5.92 -12.33 -1.81
C ASN A 222 6.69 -13.36 -0.97
N THR A 223 6.06 -13.77 0.12
CA THR A 223 6.55 -14.82 1.02
C THR A 223 5.38 -15.67 1.53
N CYS A 224 5.65 -16.91 1.95
CA CYS A 224 4.71 -17.64 2.81
C CYS A 224 4.56 -16.93 4.18
N GLN A 225 3.46 -17.19 4.88
CA GLN A 225 3.15 -16.61 6.20
C GLN A 225 2.84 -17.67 7.27
N PHE A 226 3.32 -18.89 7.05
CA PHE A 226 3.10 -20.01 7.96
C PHE A 226 4.02 -19.94 9.19
N LYS A 227 3.60 -20.53 10.30
CA LYS A 227 4.35 -20.56 11.57
C LYS A 227 5.18 -21.85 11.66
N HIS A 228 6.47 -21.77 11.96
CA HIS A 228 7.26 -22.97 12.23
C HIS A 228 6.78 -23.69 13.51
N GLU A 229 6.82 -25.02 13.50
CA GLU A 229 6.88 -25.79 14.74
C GLU A 229 8.14 -25.38 15.53
N LYS A 230 8.02 -25.31 16.86
CA LYS A 230 9.20 -25.47 17.71
C LYS A 230 9.59 -26.95 17.59
N ASP A 231 10.85 -27.25 17.29
CA ASP A 231 11.39 -28.61 17.24
C ASP A 231 11.10 -29.38 18.54
N ASN A 232 9.94 -30.01 18.63
CA ASN A 232 9.65 -31.03 19.64
C ASN A 232 10.15 -32.32 19.03
N VAL A 233 11.41 -32.67 19.29
CA VAL A 233 11.96 -34.00 19.02
C VAL A 233 11.02 -35.02 19.69
N PRO A 234 10.27 -35.85 18.93
CA PRO A 234 9.51 -36.91 19.56
C PRO A 234 10.52 -37.98 19.97
N LYS A 235 10.71 -38.16 21.29
CA LYS A 235 11.24 -39.42 21.81
C LYS A 235 10.29 -40.51 21.33
N GLY A 236 10.84 -41.46 20.59
CA GLY A 236 10.08 -42.34 19.70
C GLY A 236 8.97 -43.14 20.36
N THR A 237 8.02 -43.52 19.51
CA THR A 237 7.25 -44.76 19.59
C THR A 237 6.77 -45.12 18.19
N ASP A 238 7.04 -46.36 17.79
CA ASP A 238 6.63 -46.96 16.52
C ASP A 238 5.10 -46.99 16.36
N ALA A 239 4.59 -46.69 15.15
CA ALA A 239 3.58 -47.49 14.42
C ALA A 239 2.90 -46.71 13.27
N SER A 240 3.16 -47.19 12.04
CA SER A 240 2.21 -47.43 10.92
C SER A 240 1.18 -46.36 10.51
N SER A 241 1.38 -45.71 9.36
CA SER A 241 0.72 -46.05 8.09
C SER A 241 0.72 -44.86 7.12
N THR A 242 1.48 -45.03 6.03
CA THR A 242 1.56 -44.14 4.88
C THR A 242 0.27 -44.16 4.07
N LYS A 243 -0.29 -42.98 3.77
CA LYS A 243 -1.14 -42.77 2.58
C LYS A 243 -0.42 -41.84 1.63
N GLU A 244 0.33 -42.45 0.71
CA GLU A 244 0.75 -41.82 -0.53
C GLU A 244 -0.49 -41.51 -1.37
N ASN A 245 -0.80 -40.24 -1.56
CA ASN A 245 -1.68 -39.80 -2.65
C ASN A 245 -0.81 -39.20 -3.74
N THR A 246 -0.27 -40.08 -4.59
CA THR A 246 0.29 -39.70 -5.89
C THR A 246 -0.86 -39.32 -6.82
N CYS A 247 -1.02 -38.03 -7.11
CA CYS A 247 -1.71 -37.57 -8.31
C CYS A 247 -0.68 -36.84 -9.19
N ARG A 248 -0.14 -37.57 -10.17
CA ARG A 248 0.73 -37.02 -11.22
C ARG A 248 -0.12 -36.08 -12.09
N SER A 249 0.13 -34.78 -11.97
CA SER A 249 -0.09 -33.83 -13.07
C SER A 249 1.27 -33.26 -13.47
N GLU A 250 1.53 -33.16 -14.77
CA GLU A 250 2.84 -32.81 -15.36
C GLU A 250 3.21 -31.32 -15.26
N THR A 251 2.65 -30.59 -14.28
CA THR A 251 3.04 -29.21 -13.98
C THR A 251 3.61 -29.19 -12.57
N GLN A 252 4.94 -29.09 -12.43
CA GLN A 252 5.60 -29.04 -11.12
C GLN A 252 5.31 -27.70 -10.41
N VAL A 253 4.19 -27.62 -9.71
CA VAL A 253 3.86 -26.51 -8.81
C VAL A 253 4.79 -26.59 -7.60
N LYS A 254 5.49 -25.50 -7.32
CA LYS A 254 6.35 -25.36 -6.13
C LYS A 254 5.74 -24.35 -5.18
N VAL A 255 5.72 -24.69 -3.90
CA VAL A 255 5.33 -23.74 -2.85
C VAL A 255 6.57 -22.92 -2.48
N ASP A 256 6.40 -21.63 -2.17
CA ASP A 256 7.46 -20.82 -1.55
C ASP A 256 7.74 -21.25 -0.08
N ALA A 257 7.32 -22.46 0.31
CA ALA A 257 7.75 -23.22 1.48
C ALA A 257 7.28 -24.69 1.32
N GLU A 258 8.19 -25.65 1.15
CA GLU A 258 7.92 -27.04 1.56
C GLU A 258 8.17 -27.11 3.07
N CYS A 259 7.18 -26.75 3.88
CA CYS A 259 7.23 -27.02 5.31
C CYS A 259 6.33 -28.23 5.57
N SER A 260 6.94 -29.35 5.96
CA SER A 260 6.22 -30.56 6.38
C SER A 260 5.19 -30.22 7.46
N SER A 261 3.93 -30.61 7.18
CA SER A 261 2.73 -30.63 8.03
C SER A 261 2.26 -29.30 8.65
N ALA A 262 1.12 -28.82 8.15
CA ALA A 262 0.33 -27.79 8.79
C ALA A 262 -0.48 -28.35 9.96
N VAL A 263 -0.45 -27.70 11.13
CA VAL A 263 -1.45 -27.90 12.19
C VAL A 263 -1.93 -26.54 12.68
N GLU A 264 -3.25 -26.39 12.77
CA GLU A 264 -3.94 -25.23 13.32
C GLU A 264 -3.49 -24.99 14.78
N SER A 265 -2.75 -23.91 15.01
CA SER A 265 -2.48 -23.44 16.37
C SER A 265 -3.49 -22.35 16.72
N ASN A 266 -4.19 -22.50 17.86
CA ASN A 266 -4.99 -21.44 18.47
C ASN A 266 -4.09 -20.22 18.74
N SER A 267 -4.02 -19.31 17.79
CA SER A 267 -3.30 -18.06 17.91
C SER A 267 -4.27 -16.92 17.70
N GLU A 268 -4.14 -15.87 18.51
CA GLU A 268 -4.86 -14.61 18.31
C GLU A 268 -4.71 -14.19 16.85
N LYS A 269 -5.82 -13.78 16.22
CA LYS A 269 -5.85 -13.33 14.82
C LYS A 269 -4.94 -12.11 14.67
N GLU A 270 -3.67 -12.35 14.35
CA GLU A 270 -2.74 -11.27 14.03
C GLU A 270 -3.09 -10.71 12.65
N TYR A 271 -3.20 -9.40 12.59
CA TYR A 271 -3.49 -8.65 11.38
C TYR A 271 -2.23 -7.89 10.95
N ILE A 272 -2.08 -7.69 9.64
CA ILE A 272 -0.90 -7.05 9.02
C ILE A 272 -0.50 -5.73 9.70
N GLY A 273 -1.49 -4.97 10.18
CA GLY A 273 -1.28 -3.69 10.88
C GLY A 273 -0.47 -3.79 12.18
N GLN A 274 -0.30 -4.99 12.74
CA GLN A 274 0.61 -5.22 13.86
C GLN A 274 2.09 -5.11 13.45
N TYR A 275 2.42 -5.51 12.24
CA TYR A 275 3.78 -5.44 11.72
C TYR A 275 4.05 -4.10 11.03
N PHE A 276 3.06 -3.61 10.30
CA PHE A 276 3.15 -2.42 9.47
C PHE A 276 2.19 -1.33 9.95
N ASN A 277 2.74 -0.28 10.54
CA ASN A 277 2.04 0.85 11.14
C ASN A 277 2.92 2.10 10.99
N VAL A 278 2.99 2.62 9.76
CA VAL A 278 3.57 3.92 9.48
C VAL A 278 2.64 4.72 8.57
N PRO A 279 2.65 6.06 8.62
CA PRO A 279 1.84 6.90 7.74
C PRO A 279 2.22 6.71 6.27
N ASP A 280 1.25 6.97 5.37
CA ASP A 280 1.47 6.97 3.92
C ASP A 280 1.97 5.61 3.39
N LEU A 281 1.48 4.49 3.96
CA LEU A 281 1.88 3.13 3.60
C LEU A 281 0.77 2.40 2.86
N TYR A 282 1.14 1.63 1.85
CA TYR A 282 0.35 0.55 1.29
C TYR A 282 1.22 -0.70 1.28
N VAL A 283 0.77 -1.75 1.95
CA VAL A 283 1.43 -3.05 1.93
C VAL A 283 0.47 -4.11 1.42
N THR A 284 0.96 -4.98 0.54
CA THR A 284 0.23 -6.16 0.11
C THR A 284 1.11 -7.40 0.22
N PHE A 285 0.51 -8.47 0.72
CA PHE A 285 1.13 -9.77 0.86
C PHE A 285 0.53 -10.74 -0.15
N ALA A 286 1.38 -11.63 -0.66
CA ALA A 286 0.97 -12.70 -1.57
C ALA A 286 -0.11 -13.60 -0.99
N THR A 287 -0.14 -13.75 0.34
CA THR A 287 -1.11 -14.57 1.05
C THR A 287 -1.55 -13.90 2.35
N VAL A 288 -2.74 -14.26 2.85
CA VAL A 288 -3.20 -13.99 4.21
C VAL A 288 -2.29 -14.65 5.26
N PRO A 289 -2.28 -14.18 6.52
CA PRO A 289 -1.60 -14.86 7.62
C PRO A 289 -1.94 -16.35 7.66
N GLU A 290 -0.93 -17.19 7.96
CA GLU A 290 -1.02 -18.66 7.96
C GLU A 290 -1.25 -19.31 6.58
N GLY A 291 -1.39 -18.53 5.51
CA GLY A 291 -1.51 -19.05 4.16
C GLY A 291 -0.17 -19.32 3.47
N LEU A 292 -0.25 -20.09 2.37
CA LEU A 292 0.86 -20.43 1.50
C LEU A 292 0.87 -19.55 0.25
N ALA A 293 2.06 -19.25 -0.25
CA ALA A 293 2.27 -18.58 -1.54
C ALA A 293 2.79 -19.59 -2.56
N TYR A 294 2.13 -19.67 -3.72
CA TYR A 294 2.43 -20.65 -4.77
C TYR A 294 3.16 -20.03 -5.96
N ARG A 295 3.92 -20.88 -6.64
CA ARG A 295 4.74 -20.54 -7.79
C ARG A 295 4.92 -21.73 -8.71
N THR A 296 5.19 -21.46 -9.98
CA THR A 296 5.75 -22.47 -10.89
C THR A 296 7.05 -21.98 -11.48
N GLU A 297 7.90 -22.91 -11.92
CA GLU A 297 9.12 -22.55 -12.65
C GLU A 297 8.81 -21.83 -13.97
N ALA A 298 7.71 -22.22 -14.63
CA ALA A 298 7.35 -21.71 -15.94
C ALA A 298 6.79 -20.28 -15.91
N SER A 299 6.01 -19.93 -14.88
CA SER A 299 5.23 -18.69 -14.84
C SER A 299 5.56 -17.75 -13.68
N GLY A 300 6.43 -18.15 -12.75
CA GLY A 300 6.70 -17.39 -11.54
C GLY A 300 5.59 -17.51 -10.51
N SER A 301 5.61 -16.60 -9.53
CA SER A 301 4.65 -16.61 -8.43
C SER A 301 3.27 -16.17 -8.88
N PHE A 302 2.23 -16.84 -8.39
CA PHE A 302 0.86 -16.50 -8.76
C PHE A 302 0.47 -15.09 -8.34
N PHE A 303 0.99 -14.64 -7.20
CA PHE A 303 0.77 -13.28 -6.73
C PHE A 303 1.40 -12.22 -7.63
N ILE A 304 2.70 -12.33 -7.93
CA ILE A 304 3.37 -11.30 -8.74
C ILE A 304 2.87 -11.33 -10.18
N LYS A 305 2.66 -12.52 -10.76
CA LYS A 305 2.04 -12.67 -12.08
C LYS A 305 0.67 -11.97 -12.14
N SER A 306 -0.19 -12.22 -11.15
CA SER A 306 -1.52 -11.60 -11.04
C SER A 306 -1.44 -10.09 -10.89
N LEU A 307 -0.54 -9.61 -10.03
CA LEU A 307 -0.29 -8.19 -9.82
C LEU A 307 0.14 -7.49 -11.11
N ILE A 308 1.09 -8.08 -11.84
CA ILE A 308 1.58 -7.55 -13.11
C ILE A 308 0.43 -7.51 -14.13
N SER A 309 -0.30 -8.61 -14.31
CA SER A 309 -1.46 -8.67 -15.22
C SER A 309 -2.48 -7.57 -14.95
N VAL A 310 -2.84 -7.36 -13.67
CA VAL A 310 -3.82 -6.33 -13.29
C VAL A 310 -3.27 -4.93 -13.54
N TYR A 311 -2.02 -4.66 -13.15
CA TYR A 311 -1.43 -3.33 -13.32
C TYR A 311 -1.17 -3.00 -14.79
N GLU A 312 -0.76 -3.97 -15.61
CA GLU A 312 -0.59 -3.79 -17.06
C GLU A 312 -1.90 -3.46 -17.76
N ARG A 313 -2.99 -4.15 -17.41
CA ARG A 313 -4.34 -3.88 -17.95
C ARG A 313 -4.85 -2.48 -17.60
N ASN A 314 -4.33 -1.89 -16.53
CA ASN A 314 -4.72 -0.57 -16.02
C ASN A 314 -3.57 0.45 -16.09
N LYS A 315 -2.56 0.22 -16.96
CA LYS A 315 -1.30 0.99 -16.92
C LYS A 315 -1.46 2.46 -17.32
N ASP A 316 -2.51 2.84 -18.01
CA ASP A 316 -2.87 4.22 -18.32
C ASP A 316 -3.31 5.00 -17.07
N ARG A 317 -3.91 4.32 -16.10
CA ARG A 317 -4.37 4.89 -14.83
C ARG A 317 -4.45 3.84 -13.72
N CYS A 318 -3.30 3.45 -13.20
CA CYS A 318 -3.17 2.39 -12.20
C CYS A 318 -3.37 2.93 -10.77
N ASP A 319 -4.63 2.95 -10.28
CA ASP A 319 -4.98 3.28 -8.89
C ASP A 319 -4.70 2.08 -7.97
N ILE A 320 -3.56 2.14 -7.28
CA ILE A 320 -3.00 1.02 -6.49
C ILE A 320 -3.98 0.49 -5.44
N SER A 321 -4.72 1.38 -4.77
CA SER A 321 -5.65 0.97 -3.71
C SER A 321 -6.91 0.31 -4.27
N SER A 322 -7.38 0.75 -5.44
CA SER A 322 -8.62 0.27 -6.02
C SER A 322 -8.49 -1.10 -6.68
N LEU A 323 -7.27 -1.48 -7.09
CA LEU A 323 -6.99 -2.72 -7.82
C LEU A 323 -6.74 -3.95 -6.93
N SER A 324 -6.79 -3.82 -5.59
CA SER A 324 -6.54 -4.95 -4.68
C SER A 324 -7.54 -6.10 -4.86
N LEU A 325 -8.80 -5.79 -5.12
CA LEU A 325 -9.84 -6.80 -5.36
C LEU A 325 -9.61 -7.53 -6.68
N ASP A 326 -9.16 -6.82 -7.72
CA ASP A 326 -8.84 -7.41 -9.02
C ASP A 326 -7.63 -8.34 -8.90
N ILE A 327 -6.61 -7.96 -8.13
CA ILE A 327 -5.45 -8.81 -7.82
C ILE A 327 -5.90 -10.07 -7.09
N ASN A 328 -6.73 -9.95 -6.04
CA ASN A 328 -7.26 -11.10 -5.31
C ASN A 328 -8.04 -12.05 -6.23
N SER A 329 -8.87 -11.49 -7.12
CA SER A 329 -9.64 -12.26 -8.11
C SER A 329 -8.72 -13.00 -9.07
N GLU A 330 -7.67 -12.34 -9.56
CA GLU A 330 -6.72 -12.94 -10.50
C GLU A 330 -5.88 -14.04 -9.84
N VAL A 331 -5.39 -13.84 -8.61
CA VAL A 331 -4.70 -14.88 -7.83
C VAL A 331 -5.59 -16.11 -7.65
N SER A 332 -6.87 -15.89 -7.33
CA SER A 332 -7.83 -16.99 -7.20
C SER A 332 -8.07 -17.74 -8.50
N LYS A 333 -7.92 -17.11 -9.68
CA LYS A 333 -8.02 -17.80 -10.98
C LYS A 333 -6.80 -18.67 -11.22
N GLU A 334 -5.59 -18.15 -11.00
CA GLU A 334 -4.33 -18.89 -11.13
C GLU A 334 -4.33 -20.15 -10.24
N CYS A 335 -4.83 -20.03 -9.00
CA CYS A 335 -4.90 -21.15 -8.07
C CYS A 335 -5.93 -22.22 -8.46
N LYS A 336 -7.05 -21.84 -9.10
CA LYS A 336 -8.08 -22.79 -9.55
C LYS A 336 -7.58 -23.76 -10.60
N GLU A 337 -6.64 -23.34 -11.45
CA GLU A 337 -6.06 -24.20 -12.49
C GLU A 337 -5.32 -25.41 -11.89
N ILE A 338 -4.88 -25.31 -10.63
CA ILE A 338 -4.10 -26.34 -9.94
C ILE A 338 -4.78 -26.85 -8.65
N ASN A 339 -6.06 -26.52 -8.44
CA ASN A 339 -6.86 -26.91 -7.27
C ASN A 339 -6.21 -26.56 -5.91
N MET A 340 -5.56 -25.40 -5.82
CA MET A 340 -5.03 -24.82 -4.58
C MET A 340 -5.85 -23.59 -4.17
N ASP A 341 -5.67 -23.13 -2.93
CA ASP A 341 -6.28 -21.89 -2.43
C ASP A 341 -5.19 -20.91 -1.96
N GLN A 342 -5.19 -19.70 -2.54
CA GLN A 342 -4.37 -18.58 -2.11
C GLN A 342 -5.21 -17.31 -2.15
N VAL A 343 -5.14 -16.52 -1.09
CA VAL A 343 -5.82 -15.22 -1.01
C VAL A 343 -4.78 -14.19 -0.60
N SER A 344 -4.47 -13.24 -1.49
CA SER A 344 -3.64 -12.11 -1.14
C SER A 344 -4.34 -11.17 -0.16
N SER A 345 -3.54 -10.41 0.58
CA SER A 345 -4.04 -9.48 1.58
C SER A 345 -3.38 -8.12 1.43
N CYS A 346 -4.10 -7.06 1.84
CA CYS A 346 -3.59 -5.70 1.76
C CYS A 346 -3.94 -4.90 3.01
N TYR A 347 -3.07 -3.96 3.35
CA TYR A 347 -3.26 -2.98 4.43
C TYR A 347 -2.77 -1.62 3.97
N SER A 348 -3.50 -0.56 4.31
CA SER A 348 -3.21 0.79 3.83
C SER A 348 -3.44 1.84 4.93
N THR A 349 -2.47 2.73 5.07
CA THR A 349 -2.53 4.00 5.81
C THR A 349 -2.31 5.20 4.88
N LEU A 350 -2.40 5.00 3.56
CA LEU A 350 -2.35 6.08 2.57
C LEU A 350 -3.42 7.13 2.89
N LYS A 351 -3.03 8.40 2.85
CA LYS A 351 -3.92 9.55 3.07
C LYS A 351 -4.59 10.01 1.76
N ARG A 352 -3.97 9.68 0.62
CA ARG A 352 -4.34 10.09 -0.73
C ARG A 352 -4.20 8.90 -1.68
N LYS A 353 -4.85 8.94 -2.84
CA LYS A 353 -4.69 7.89 -3.85
C LYS A 353 -3.28 7.91 -4.44
N VAL A 354 -2.75 6.74 -4.79
CA VAL A 354 -1.53 6.62 -5.60
C VAL A 354 -1.95 6.12 -6.98
N ILE A 355 -1.72 6.95 -8.00
CA ILE A 355 -2.03 6.61 -9.40
C ILE A 355 -0.71 6.53 -10.16
N LEU A 356 -0.31 5.33 -10.56
CA LEU A 356 0.81 5.12 -11.46
C LEU A 356 0.32 5.19 -12.91
N ARG A 357 1.16 5.71 -13.82
CA ARG A 357 0.83 5.82 -15.24
C ARG A 357 2.03 5.44 -16.07
N ALA A 358 1.82 4.60 -17.06
CA ALA A 358 2.83 4.34 -18.06
C ALA A 358 3.04 5.61 -18.89
N THR A 359 4.29 5.97 -19.15
CA THR A 359 4.62 7.01 -20.13
C THR A 359 4.93 6.34 -21.45
N ASP A 360 4.29 6.78 -22.52
CA ASP A 360 4.56 6.34 -23.90
C ASP A 360 6.02 6.52 -24.31
#